data_AF-A0A7H8SAI7-F1
#
_entry.id   AF-A0A7H8SAI7-F1
#
_cell.length_a   1.000
_cell.length_b   1.000
_cell.length_c   1.000
_cell.angle_alpha   90.00
_cell.angle_beta   90.00
_cell.angle_gamma   90.00
#
_symmetry.space_group_name_H-M   'P 1'
#
loop_
_entity.id
_entity.type
_entity.pdbx_description
1 polymer ?
#
loop_
_entity_poly.entity_id
_entity_poly.type
_entity_poly.pdbx_seq_one_letter_code
_entity_poly.pdbx_strand_id
1 'polypeptide(L)'
;MKPKLYGRLKLLLGMTHANKPWSIIPSFKRVMAVAFATGAYGLIFPTLWRLSASYELSRFLILTLSAITGMIVWLIIAHKLWEKPSTKSHRKLRLLYNTATILTITVAVVVYYMMLMVLFLTAVAFIVPPDLFSEIAGLEDVAGFGYFIKLGWLVTSIATVAGAIGSGLESEKTARNIMYGYRQQQRYEEMAYHGDNVENKD
;
A
#
# COMPACT_ATOMS: atom_id res chain seq x y z
N MET A 1 24.39 32.01 5.04
CA MET A 1 23.66 30.75 4.75
C MET A 1 22.51 31.06 3.78
N LYS A 2 22.34 30.26 2.71
CA LYS A 2 21.69 30.69 1.45
C LYS A 2 20.13 30.67 1.51
N PRO A 3 19.45 31.82 1.35
CA PRO A 3 17.98 31.92 1.38
C PRO A 3 17.25 31.19 0.22
N LYS A 4 17.97 30.77 -0.82
CA LYS A 4 17.41 30.03 -1.98
C LYS A 4 16.93 28.61 -1.65
N LEU A 5 17.48 27.96 -0.62
CA LEU A 5 17.09 26.59 -0.25
C LEU A 5 15.75 26.57 0.48
N TYR A 6 15.57 27.47 1.44
CA TYR A 6 14.32 27.61 2.19
C TYR A 6 13.15 28.02 1.30
N GLY A 7 13.37 28.94 0.35
CA GLY A 7 12.35 29.33 -0.64
C GLY A 7 11.91 28.16 -1.53
N ARG A 8 12.85 27.31 -1.97
CA ARG A 8 12.55 26.09 -2.74
C ARG A 8 11.82 25.04 -1.89
N LEU A 9 12.24 24.81 -0.65
CA LEU A 9 11.57 23.88 0.27
C LEU A 9 10.14 24.33 0.56
N LYS A 10 9.91 25.62 0.80
CA LYS A 10 8.58 26.19 1.06
C LYS A 10 7.69 26.15 -0.19
N LEU A 11 8.24 26.37 -1.37
CA LEU A 11 7.53 26.19 -2.65
C LEU A 11 7.18 24.72 -2.93
N LEU A 12 8.11 23.79 -2.66
CA LEU A 12 7.87 22.35 -2.79
C LEU A 12 6.81 21.85 -1.79
N LEU A 13 6.84 22.35 -0.56
CA LEU A 13 5.81 22.11 0.47
C LEU A 13 4.44 22.73 0.09
N GLY A 14 4.44 23.90 -0.54
CA GLY A 14 3.22 24.53 -1.05
C GLY A 14 2.61 23.78 -2.24
N MET A 15 3.44 23.28 -3.16
CA MET A 15 3.01 22.51 -4.33
C MET A 15 2.56 21.08 -3.98
N THR A 16 3.16 20.45 -2.96
CA THR A 16 2.71 19.13 -2.47
C THR A 16 1.31 19.20 -1.88
N HIS A 17 0.90 20.33 -1.32
CA HIS A 17 -0.47 20.52 -0.84
C HIS A 17 -1.48 20.71 -1.99
N ALA A 18 -1.05 21.31 -3.11
CA ALA A 18 -1.87 21.49 -4.31
C ALA A 18 -2.18 20.18 -5.05
N ASN A 19 -1.37 19.12 -4.86
CA ASN A 19 -1.57 17.81 -5.49
C ASN A 19 -2.65 16.94 -4.81
N LYS A 20 -3.55 17.55 -4.02
CA LYS A 20 -4.62 16.90 -3.23
C LYS A 20 -4.21 15.53 -2.63
N PRO A 21 -3.20 15.47 -1.75
CA PRO A 21 -2.72 14.22 -1.15
C PRO A 21 -3.81 13.43 -0.41
N TRP A 22 -4.88 14.12 0.03
CA TRP A 22 -6.02 13.55 0.75
C TRP A 22 -6.89 12.58 -0.06
N SER A 23 -6.86 12.63 -1.40
CA SER A 23 -7.66 11.72 -2.24
C SER A 23 -7.20 10.27 -2.19
N ILE A 24 -5.97 10.01 -1.72
CA ILE A 24 -5.34 8.68 -1.69
C ILE A 24 -5.65 7.95 -0.37
N ILE A 25 -6.06 8.68 0.67
CA ILE A 25 -6.29 8.15 2.03
C ILE A 25 -7.35 7.01 2.06
N PRO A 26 -8.49 7.09 1.35
CA PRO A 26 -9.46 5.99 1.31
C PRO A 26 -8.87 4.71 0.71
N SER A 27 -8.05 4.84 -0.34
CA SER A 27 -7.33 3.72 -0.96
C SER A 27 -6.36 3.09 0.04
N PHE A 28 -5.59 3.90 0.79
CA PHE A 28 -4.66 3.41 1.80
C PHE A 28 -5.33 2.56 2.90
N LYS A 29 -6.52 2.93 3.36
CA LYS A 29 -7.26 2.14 4.36
C LYS A 29 -7.58 0.73 3.86
N ARG A 30 -8.00 0.60 2.60
CA ARG A 30 -8.32 -0.69 1.99
C ARG A 30 -7.08 -1.54 1.74
N VAL A 31 -6.03 -0.94 1.19
CA VAL A 31 -4.74 -1.61 1.01
C VAL A 31 -4.21 -2.12 2.34
N MET A 32 -4.28 -1.30 3.39
CA MET A 32 -3.86 -1.69 4.74
C MET A 32 -4.70 -2.85 5.30
N ALA A 33 -6.02 -2.85 5.07
CA ALA A 33 -6.88 -3.97 5.49
C ALA A 33 -6.53 -5.27 4.76
N VAL A 34 -6.31 -5.23 3.44
CA VAL A 34 -5.91 -6.40 2.64
C VAL A 34 -4.53 -6.91 3.06
N ALA A 35 -3.56 -5.99 3.23
CA ALA A 35 -2.22 -6.32 3.69
C ALA A 35 -2.25 -6.96 5.08
N PHE A 36 -3.00 -6.37 6.02
CA PHE A 36 -3.13 -6.88 7.37
C PHE A 36 -3.79 -8.25 7.38
N ALA A 37 -4.92 -8.42 6.68
CA ALA A 37 -5.61 -9.70 6.59
C ALA A 37 -4.71 -10.80 6.00
N THR A 38 -3.96 -10.49 4.95
CA THR A 38 -3.05 -11.43 4.29
C THR A 38 -1.85 -11.76 5.18
N GLY A 39 -1.24 -10.75 5.81
CA GLY A 39 -0.07 -10.91 6.66
C GLY A 39 -0.38 -11.55 8.01
N ALA A 40 -1.58 -11.34 8.56
CA ALA A 40 -2.00 -11.92 9.85
C ALA A 40 -2.02 -13.44 9.78
N TYR A 41 -2.41 -14.00 8.64
CA TYR A 41 -2.30 -15.44 8.41
C TYR A 41 -0.84 -15.94 8.47
N GLY A 42 0.12 -15.12 8.04
CA GLY A 42 1.54 -15.41 8.16
C GLY A 42 2.01 -15.60 9.61
N LEU A 43 1.37 -14.96 10.59
CA LEU A 43 1.72 -15.12 12.00
C LEU A 43 1.49 -16.54 12.53
N ILE A 44 0.75 -17.38 11.82
CA ILE A 44 0.49 -18.76 12.23
C ILE A 44 1.57 -19.70 11.68
N PHE A 45 2.39 -19.25 10.73
CA PHE A 45 3.36 -20.12 10.07
C PHE A 45 4.67 -20.27 10.86
N PRO A 46 5.01 -21.50 11.30
CA PRO A 46 6.25 -21.76 12.04
C PRO A 46 7.51 -21.33 11.28
N THR A 47 7.48 -21.41 9.95
CA THR A 47 8.58 -20.97 9.09
C THR A 47 8.89 -19.48 9.27
N LEU A 48 7.88 -18.62 9.42
CA LEU A 48 8.14 -17.19 9.65
C LEU A 48 8.75 -16.94 11.03
N TRP A 49 8.39 -17.75 12.02
CA TRP A 49 8.94 -17.63 13.37
C TRP A 49 10.44 -17.96 13.35
N ARG A 50 10.81 -19.10 12.73
CA ARG A 50 12.21 -19.50 12.52
C ARG A 50 13.01 -18.49 11.70
N LEU A 51 12.44 -17.97 10.61
CA LEU A 51 13.11 -16.95 9.79
C LEU A 51 13.31 -15.66 10.58
N SER A 52 12.32 -15.24 11.36
CA SER A 52 12.43 -14.02 12.16
C SER A 52 13.51 -14.13 13.25
N ALA A 53 13.68 -15.30 13.86
CA ALA A 53 14.72 -15.54 14.86
C ALA A 53 16.12 -15.62 14.25
N SER A 54 16.26 -16.23 13.08
CA SER A 54 17.55 -16.44 12.39
C SER A 54 18.06 -15.21 11.62
N TYR A 55 17.18 -14.27 11.27
CA TYR A 55 17.60 -13.10 10.49
C TYR A 55 18.42 -12.11 11.31
N GLU A 56 19.52 -11.68 10.70
CA GLU A 56 20.30 -10.54 11.13
C GLU A 56 19.67 -9.22 10.69
N LEU A 57 20.08 -8.13 11.35
CA LEU A 57 19.60 -6.78 11.07
C LEU A 57 19.76 -6.38 9.59
N SER A 58 20.86 -6.79 8.96
CA SER A 58 21.15 -6.51 7.54
C SER A 58 20.05 -7.03 6.61
N ARG A 59 19.57 -8.25 6.85
CA ARG A 59 18.49 -8.87 6.07
C ARG A 59 17.17 -8.13 6.27
N PHE A 60 16.85 -7.71 7.49
CA PHE A 60 15.66 -6.89 7.77
C PHE A 60 15.68 -5.56 7.05
N LEU A 61 16.83 -4.88 7.00
CA LEU A 61 16.98 -3.62 6.28
C LEU A 61 16.76 -3.81 4.77
N ILE A 62 17.36 -4.85 4.17
CA ILE A 62 17.19 -5.17 2.76
C ILE A 62 15.72 -5.49 2.44
N LEU A 63 15.06 -6.29 3.28
CA LEU A 63 13.64 -6.63 3.14
C LEU A 63 12.74 -5.40 3.21
N THR A 64 12.98 -4.53 4.19
CA THR A 64 12.22 -3.29 4.37
C THR A 64 12.39 -2.37 3.18
N LEU A 65 13.64 -2.16 2.73
CA LEU A 65 13.93 -1.32 1.59
C LEU A 65 13.30 -1.88 0.32
N SER A 66 13.34 -3.20 0.13
CA SER A 66 12.72 -3.89 -1.01
C SER A 66 11.20 -3.75 -0.98
N ALA A 67 10.57 -3.93 0.18
CA ALA A 67 9.13 -3.79 0.35
C ALA A 67 8.65 -2.36 0.10
N ILE A 68 9.33 -1.36 0.67
CA ILE A 68 9.03 0.07 0.45
C ILE A 68 9.21 0.42 -1.02
N THR A 69 10.33 0.03 -1.62
CA THR A 69 10.61 0.31 -3.04
C THR A 69 9.57 -0.35 -3.95
N GLY A 70 9.23 -1.61 -3.69
CA GLY A 70 8.19 -2.34 -4.43
C GLY A 70 6.84 -1.64 -4.34
N MET A 71 6.44 -1.19 -3.15
CA MET A 71 5.18 -0.46 -2.96
C MET A 71 5.19 0.91 -3.65
N ILE A 72 6.30 1.66 -3.62
CA ILE A 72 6.43 2.93 -4.34
C ILE A 72 6.29 2.71 -5.85
N VAL A 73 7.04 1.74 -6.40
CA VAL A 73 6.99 1.38 -7.83
C VAL A 73 5.57 0.98 -8.22
N TRP A 74 4.93 0.16 -7.39
CA TRP A 74 3.55 -0.26 -7.58
C TRP A 74 2.59 0.92 -7.66
N LEU A 75 2.62 1.83 -6.68
CA LEU A 75 1.75 3.01 -6.66
C LEU A 75 1.97 3.94 -7.86
N ILE A 76 3.22 4.13 -8.28
CA ILE A 76 3.54 4.94 -9.46
C ILE A 76 2.90 4.35 -10.72
N ILE A 77 2.99 3.03 -10.90
CA ILE A 77 2.44 2.32 -12.06
C ILE A 77 0.90 2.30 -11.98
N ALA A 78 0.33 1.87 -10.86
CA ALA A 78 -1.10 1.67 -10.68
C ALA A 78 -1.91 2.97 -10.82
N HIS A 79 -1.39 4.07 -10.28
CA HIS A 79 -2.06 5.38 -10.32
C HIS A 79 -1.56 6.31 -11.43
N LYS A 80 -0.69 5.83 -12.33
CA LYS A 80 -0.11 6.61 -13.44
C LYS A 80 0.46 7.97 -13.00
N LEU A 81 1.11 8.00 -11.82
CA LEU A 81 1.59 9.23 -11.18
C LEU A 81 2.81 9.84 -11.89
N TRP A 82 3.40 9.12 -12.84
CA TRP A 82 4.56 9.58 -13.59
C TRP A 82 4.17 10.51 -14.75
N GLU A 83 4.60 11.77 -14.69
CA GLU A 83 4.29 12.74 -15.74
C GLU A 83 5.18 12.50 -16.99
N LYS A 84 4.53 12.27 -18.14
CA LYS A 84 5.20 12.02 -19.43
C LYS A 84 5.53 13.33 -20.15
N PRO A 85 6.54 13.35 -21.04
CA PRO A 85 6.83 14.52 -21.86
C PRO A 85 5.61 14.91 -22.72
N SER A 86 5.16 16.16 -22.61
CA SER A 86 4.13 16.77 -23.46
C SER A 86 4.71 17.99 -24.16
N THR A 87 4.20 18.31 -25.35
CA THR A 87 4.64 19.43 -26.20
C THR A 87 4.58 20.79 -25.51
N LYS A 88 3.76 20.94 -24.45
CA LYS A 88 3.61 22.16 -23.65
C LYS A 88 4.43 22.21 -22.36
N SER A 89 5.21 21.18 -22.06
CA SER A 89 5.83 20.99 -20.74
C SER A 89 7.33 21.29 -20.77
N HIS A 90 7.81 22.17 -19.88
CA HIS A 90 9.23 22.49 -19.73
C HIS A 90 9.95 21.42 -18.90
N ARG A 91 11.13 20.94 -19.37
CA ARG A 91 11.90 19.85 -18.74
C ARG A 91 12.21 20.08 -17.24
N LYS A 92 12.48 21.32 -16.83
CA LYS A 92 12.74 21.68 -15.43
C LYS A 92 11.49 21.57 -14.54
N LEU A 93 10.31 21.86 -15.09
CA LEU A 93 9.05 21.79 -14.36
C LEU A 93 8.64 20.33 -14.13
N ARG A 94 8.81 19.45 -15.14
CA ARG A 94 8.61 18.00 -14.99
C ARG A 94 9.50 17.36 -13.94
N LEU A 95 10.77 17.75 -13.89
CA LEU A 95 11.70 17.23 -12.88
C LEU A 95 11.25 17.61 -11.47
N LEU A 96 10.82 18.86 -11.27
CA LEU A 96 10.28 19.31 -9.99
C LEU A 96 9.01 18.55 -9.59
N TYR A 97 8.07 18.35 -10.52
CA TYR A 97 6.85 17.58 -10.26
C TYR A 97 7.14 16.12 -9.93
N ASN A 98 7.94 15.42 -10.74
CA ASN A 98 8.28 14.02 -10.48
C ASN A 98 9.04 13.85 -9.16
N THR A 99 9.94 14.79 -8.79
CA THR A 99 10.60 14.75 -7.48
C THR A 99 9.62 14.97 -6.33
N ALA A 100 8.70 15.94 -6.45
CA ALA A 100 7.69 16.18 -5.42
C ALA A 100 6.74 14.97 -5.26
N THR A 101 6.37 14.33 -6.37
CA THR A 101 5.57 13.10 -6.38
C THR A 101 6.28 11.96 -5.69
N ILE A 102 7.54 11.67 -6.05
CA ILE A 102 8.33 10.61 -5.39
C ILE A 102 8.44 10.88 -3.89
N LEU A 103 8.80 12.11 -3.49
CA LEU A 103 8.93 12.46 -2.08
C LEU A 103 7.63 12.23 -1.30
N THR A 104 6.51 12.67 -1.86
CA THR A 104 5.19 12.53 -1.22
C THR A 104 4.79 11.06 -1.10
N ILE A 105 4.98 10.26 -2.14
CA ILE A 105 4.67 8.82 -2.13
C ILE A 105 5.57 8.11 -1.13
N THR A 106 6.88 8.41 -1.11
CA THR A 106 7.81 7.80 -0.15
C THR A 106 7.36 8.06 1.29
N VAL A 107 7.01 9.31 1.63
CA VAL A 107 6.50 9.65 2.97
C VAL A 107 5.23 8.86 3.28
N ALA A 108 4.28 8.80 2.33
CA ALA A 108 3.03 8.06 2.52
C ALA A 108 3.26 6.55 2.73
N VAL A 109 4.16 5.94 1.96
CA VAL A 109 4.51 4.51 2.06
C VAL A 109 5.23 4.21 3.37
N VAL A 110 6.12 5.09 3.84
CA VAL A 110 6.78 4.95 5.15
C VAL A 110 5.74 5.01 6.27
N VAL A 111 4.83 5.98 6.25
CA VAL A 111 3.75 6.08 7.25
C VAL A 111 2.87 4.83 7.22
N TYR A 112 2.48 4.35 6.04
CA TYR A 112 1.73 3.11 5.86
C TYR A 112 2.46 1.89 6.44
N TYR A 113 3.76 1.76 6.16
CA TYR A 113 4.58 0.66 6.68
C TYR A 113 4.65 0.70 8.21
N MET A 114 4.83 1.88 8.81
CA MET A 114 4.85 2.04 10.26
C MET A 114 3.50 1.71 10.90
N MET A 115 2.38 2.08 10.27
CA MET A 115 1.05 1.70 10.75
C MET A 115 0.85 0.18 10.74
N LEU A 116 1.23 -0.49 9.64
CA LEU A 116 1.19 -1.96 9.56
C LEU A 116 2.10 -2.62 10.59
N MET A 117 3.30 -2.06 10.81
CA MET A 117 4.22 -2.52 11.85
C MET A 117 3.55 -2.50 13.21
N VAL A 118 2.91 -1.39 13.59
CA VAL A 118 2.20 -1.28 14.88
C VAL A 118 1.06 -2.30 14.97
N LEU A 119 0.29 -2.50 13.90
CA LEU A 119 -0.79 -3.50 13.88
C LEU A 119 -0.23 -4.91 14.08
N PHE A 120 0.86 -5.28 13.40
CA PHE A 120 1.46 -6.60 13.56
C PHE A 120 2.19 -6.80 14.88
N LEU A 121 2.84 -5.79 15.43
CA LEU A 121 3.42 -5.87 16.78
C LEU A 121 2.33 -6.11 17.82
N THR A 122 1.20 -5.40 17.69
CA THR A 122 0.03 -5.62 18.53
C THR A 122 -0.48 -7.05 18.36
N ALA A 123 -0.68 -7.50 17.12
CA ALA A 123 -1.14 -8.86 16.83
C ALA A 123 -0.18 -9.93 17.40
N VAL A 124 1.12 -9.79 17.20
CA VAL A 124 2.14 -10.70 17.76
C VAL A 124 2.05 -10.74 19.28
N ALA A 125 1.94 -9.59 19.94
CA ALA A 125 1.85 -9.52 21.40
C ALA A 125 0.63 -10.26 21.98
N PHE A 126 -0.50 -10.31 21.24
CA PHE A 126 -1.70 -11.02 21.68
C PHE A 126 -1.75 -12.49 21.23
N ILE A 127 -1.22 -12.80 20.04
CA ILE A 127 -1.43 -14.10 19.38
C ILE A 127 -0.28 -15.08 19.66
N VAL A 128 0.95 -14.59 19.84
CA VAL A 128 2.16 -15.43 19.85
C VAL A 128 2.61 -15.70 21.29
N PRO A 129 2.47 -16.94 21.81
CA PRO A 129 2.97 -17.28 23.13
C PRO A 129 4.51 -17.31 23.12
N PRO A 130 5.20 -16.70 24.11
CA PRO A 130 6.66 -16.69 24.17
C PRO A 130 7.28 -18.09 24.18
N ASP A 131 6.71 -19.02 24.94
CA ASP A 131 7.23 -20.39 25.09
C ASP A 131 7.15 -21.15 23.76
N LEU A 132 5.97 -21.10 23.11
CA LEU A 132 5.77 -21.74 21.81
C LEU A 132 6.65 -21.12 20.72
N PHE A 133 6.86 -19.81 20.77
CA PHE A 133 7.78 -19.15 19.85
C PHE A 133 9.20 -19.67 20.01
N SER A 134 9.65 -19.78 21.25
CA SER A 134 11.01 -20.24 21.59
C SER A 134 11.24 -21.67 21.11
N GLU A 135 10.28 -22.56 21.36
CA GLU A 135 10.31 -23.95 20.90
C GLU A 135 10.40 -24.05 19.37
N ILE A 136 9.50 -23.35 18.66
CA ILE A 136 9.45 -23.39 17.20
C ILE A 136 10.71 -22.78 16.58
N ALA A 137 11.22 -21.70 17.16
CA ALA A 137 12.41 -21.00 16.71
C ALA A 137 13.72 -21.69 17.11
N GLY A 138 13.67 -22.68 18.01
CA GLY A 138 14.85 -23.39 18.50
C GLY A 138 15.74 -22.54 19.41
N LEU A 139 15.14 -21.66 20.21
CA LEU A 139 15.86 -20.83 21.18
C LEU A 139 16.09 -21.62 22.48
N GLU A 140 17.27 -21.44 23.09
CA GLU A 140 17.61 -22.06 24.38
C GLU A 140 16.84 -21.41 25.55
N ASP A 141 16.63 -20.09 25.48
CA ASP A 141 15.91 -19.30 26.46
C ASP A 141 14.54 -18.82 25.94
N VAL A 142 13.67 -18.43 26.87
CA VAL A 142 12.36 -17.83 26.54
C VAL A 142 12.56 -16.55 25.73
N ALA A 143 11.85 -16.46 24.60
CA ALA A 143 11.92 -15.36 23.66
C ALA A 143 11.59 -14.02 24.34
N GLY A 144 12.60 -13.16 24.42
CA GLY A 144 12.42 -11.78 24.83
C GLY A 144 11.69 -10.93 23.78
N PHE A 145 11.28 -9.72 24.18
CA PHE A 145 10.52 -8.78 23.35
C PHE A 145 11.16 -8.48 21.98
N GLY A 146 12.50 -8.54 21.88
CA GLY A 146 13.21 -8.32 20.62
C GLY A 146 12.85 -9.31 19.51
N TYR A 147 12.54 -10.57 19.85
CA TYR A 147 12.11 -11.57 18.87
C TYR A 147 10.71 -11.28 18.33
N PHE A 148 9.83 -10.72 19.15
CA PHE A 148 8.50 -10.31 18.71
C PHE A 148 8.57 -9.10 17.79
N ILE A 149 9.49 -8.17 18.04
CA ILE A 149 9.80 -7.08 17.09
C ILE A 149 10.27 -7.67 15.75
N LYS A 150 11.20 -8.63 15.76
CA LYS A 150 11.69 -9.28 14.54
C LYS A 150 10.59 -9.99 13.77
N LEU A 151 9.69 -10.71 14.44
CA LEU A 151 8.56 -11.38 13.80
C LEU A 151 7.59 -10.37 13.19
N GLY A 152 7.20 -9.36 13.96
CA GLY A 152 6.35 -8.27 13.47
C GLY A 152 6.96 -7.56 12.26
N TRP A 153 8.26 -7.30 12.30
CA TRP A 153 9.01 -6.69 11.21
C TRP A 153 9.02 -7.55 9.94
N LEU A 154 9.30 -8.84 10.08
CA LEU A 154 9.30 -9.78 8.95
C LEU A 154 7.92 -9.81 8.28
N VAL A 155 6.87 -10.01 9.07
CA VAL A 155 5.49 -10.12 8.60
C VAL A 155 5.02 -8.81 7.96
N THR A 156 5.36 -7.67 8.56
CA THR A 156 5.06 -6.34 7.98
C THR A 156 5.67 -6.16 6.60
N SER A 157 6.91 -6.62 6.41
CA SER A 157 7.61 -6.51 5.12
C SER A 157 6.95 -7.38 4.06
N ILE A 158 6.58 -8.62 4.40
CA ILE A 158 5.86 -9.52 3.49
C ILE A 158 4.46 -8.98 3.17
N ALA A 159 3.74 -8.54 4.20
CA ALA A 159 2.40 -7.97 4.08
C ALA A 159 2.37 -6.70 3.22
N THR A 160 3.42 -5.88 3.27
CA THR A 160 3.56 -4.70 2.42
C THR A 160 3.59 -5.08 0.94
N VAL A 161 4.36 -6.11 0.58
CA VAL A 161 4.42 -6.63 -0.80
C VAL A 161 3.08 -7.24 -1.21
N ALA A 162 2.48 -8.06 -0.34
CA ALA A 162 1.17 -8.66 -0.58
C ALA A 162 0.06 -7.60 -0.74
N GLY A 163 0.07 -6.56 0.08
CA GLY A 163 -0.85 -5.43 0.02
C GLY A 163 -0.72 -4.64 -1.28
N ALA A 164 0.50 -4.43 -1.76
CA ALA A 164 0.75 -3.82 -3.06
C ALA A 164 0.03 -4.62 -4.16
N ILE A 165 0.29 -5.92 -4.25
CA ILE A 165 -0.34 -6.81 -5.24
C ILE A 165 -1.87 -6.83 -5.10
N GLY A 166 -2.38 -6.96 -3.86
CA GLY A 166 -3.80 -7.02 -3.56
C GLY A 166 -4.56 -5.77 -3.98
N SER A 167 -3.94 -4.59 -3.86
CA SER A 167 -4.56 -3.32 -4.26
C SER A 167 -4.82 -3.21 -5.76
N GLY A 168 -4.01 -3.87 -6.61
CA GLY A 168 -4.24 -3.95 -8.05
C GLY A 168 -5.48 -4.73 -8.43
N LEU A 169 -5.62 -5.92 -7.86
CA LEU A 169 -6.72 -6.84 -8.14
C LEU A 169 -8.06 -6.23 -7.73
N GLU A 170 -8.09 -5.44 -6.65
CA GLU A 170 -9.30 -4.75 -6.20
C GLU A 170 -9.73 -3.63 -7.18
N SER A 171 -8.77 -2.87 -7.72
CA SER A 171 -9.05 -1.82 -8.71
C SER A 171 -9.69 -2.40 -9.98
N GLU A 172 -9.20 -3.55 -10.45
CA GLU A 172 -9.76 -4.24 -11.62
C GLU A 172 -11.19 -4.72 -11.36
N LYS A 173 -11.46 -5.32 -10.20
CA LYS A 173 -12.80 -5.76 -9.80
C LYS A 173 -13.80 -4.61 -9.74
N THR A 174 -13.39 -3.48 -9.17
CA THR A 174 -14.24 -2.28 -9.06
C THR A 174 -14.59 -1.71 -10.44
N ALA A 175 -13.59 -1.57 -11.31
CA ALA A 175 -13.81 -1.09 -12.69
C ALA A 175 -14.74 -2.02 -13.48
N ARG A 176 -14.55 -3.34 -13.33
CA ARG A 176 -15.39 -4.35 -13.97
C ARG A 176 -16.85 -4.28 -13.48
N ASN A 177 -17.07 -4.13 -12.18
CA ASN A 177 -18.42 -4.00 -11.62
C ASN A 177 -19.15 -2.75 -12.10
N ILE A 178 -18.43 -1.62 -12.24
CA ILE A 178 -19.00 -0.39 -12.81
C ILE A 178 -19.42 -0.61 -14.27
N MET A 179 -18.55 -1.24 -15.08
CA MET A 179 -18.88 -1.55 -16.47
C MET A 179 -20.08 -2.50 -16.61
N TYR A 180 -20.18 -3.53 -15.76
CA TYR A 180 -21.34 -4.42 -15.75
C TYR A 180 -22.61 -3.71 -15.25
N GLY A 181 -22.51 -2.89 -14.20
CA GLY A 181 -23.63 -2.07 -13.74
C GLY A 181 -24.15 -1.14 -14.84
N TYR A 182 -23.24 -0.51 -15.59
CA TYR A 182 -23.60 0.34 -16.74
C TYR A 182 -24.31 -0.46 -17.84
N ARG A 183 -23.80 -1.64 -18.21
CA ARG A 183 -24.45 -2.50 -19.23
C ARG A 183 -25.79 -3.04 -18.75
N GLN A 184 -25.91 -3.32 -17.46
CA GLN A 184 -27.18 -3.78 -16.88
C GLN A 184 -28.21 -2.65 -16.87
N GLN A 185 -27.77 -1.42 -16.59
CA GLN A 185 -28.61 -0.23 -16.67
C GLN A 185 -29.05 0.07 -18.11
N GLN A 186 -28.16 -0.08 -19.11
CA GLN A 186 -28.54 0.00 -20.52
C GLN A 186 -29.62 -1.02 -20.92
N ARG A 187 -29.56 -2.25 -20.40
CA ARG A 187 -30.62 -3.24 -20.65
C ARG A 187 -31.96 -2.82 -20.04
N TYR A 188 -31.97 -2.19 -18.86
CA TYR A 188 -33.21 -1.68 -18.28
C TYR A 188 -33.79 -0.52 -19.11
N GLU A 189 -32.94 0.38 -19.63
CA GLU A 189 -33.37 1.47 -20.51
C GLU A 189 -33.89 0.97 -21.86
N GLU A 190 -33.24 -0.02 -22.48
CA GLU A 190 -33.73 -0.66 -23.71
C GLU A 190 -35.06 -1.39 -23.49
N MET A 191 -35.21 -2.10 -22.37
CA MET A 191 -36.47 -2.77 -22.01
C MET A 191 -37.59 -1.77 -21.72
N ALA A 192 -37.31 -0.65 -21.05
CA ALA A 192 -38.28 0.42 -20.82
C ALA A 192 -38.69 1.12 -22.14
N TYR A 193 -37.72 1.42 -23.01
CA TYR A 193 -37.98 2.02 -24.31
C TYR A 193 -38.80 1.11 -25.24
N HIS A 194 -38.55 -0.21 -25.22
CA HIS A 194 -39.37 -1.16 -25.99
C HIS A 194 -40.72 -1.47 -25.34
N GLY A 195 -40.85 -1.40 -24.00
CA GLY A 195 -42.13 -1.48 -23.31
C GLY A 195 -43.08 -0.35 -23.69
N ASP A 196 -42.63 0.90 -23.60
CA ASP A 196 -43.42 2.10 -23.95
C ASP A 196 -43.82 2.13 -25.44
N ASN A 197 -42.97 1.65 -26.34
CA ASN A 197 -43.26 1.63 -27.78
C ASN A 197 -44.26 0.54 -28.19
N VAL A 198 -44.46 -0.48 -27.36
CA VAL A 198 -45.49 -1.50 -27.56
C VAL A 198 -46.84 -1.02 -27.00
N GLU A 199 -46.84 -0.30 -25.89
CA GLU A 199 -48.06 0.22 -25.25
C GLU A 199 -48.68 1.43 -26.00
N ASN A 200 -47.89 2.16 -26.79
CA ASN A 200 -48.35 3.34 -27.55
C ASN A 200 -48.76 3.01 -29.02
N LYS A 201 -48.96 1.73 -29.34
CA LYS A 201 -49.36 1.25 -30.68
C LYS A 201 -50.74 0.58 -30.73
N ASP A 202 -51.42 0.46 -29.60
CA ASP A 202 -52.82 0.03 -29.48
C ASP A 202 -53.75 1.21 -29.15
#